data_AF-A0A662V3Z0-F1
#
_entry.id   AF-A0A662V3Z0-F1
#
_cell.length_a   1.000
_cell.length_b   1.000
_cell.length_c   1.000
_cell.angle_alpha   90.00
_cell.angle_beta   90.00
_cell.angle_gamma   90.00
#
_symmetry.space_group_name_H-M   'P 1'
#
loop_
_entity.id
_entity.type
_entity.pdbx_description
1 polymer ?
#
loop_
_entity_poly.entity_id
_entity_poly.type
_entity_poly.pdbx_seq_one_letter_code
_entity_poly.pdbx_strand_id
1 'polypeptide(L)'
;MPDEVVRKVLQFITRGEFESVVSDWDRLRALGIVENDETIDYDLVLKILGLASRGKFLKNAILRFVIQEFRDDLRNKLHRY
;
A
#
# COMPACT_ATOMS: atom_id res chain seq x y z
N MET A 1 21.50 -11.80 0.84
CA MET A 1 21.00 -12.38 -0.43
C MET A 1 19.49 -12.15 -0.59
N PRO A 2 19.02 -10.91 -0.80
CA PRO A 2 17.61 -10.64 -1.11
C PRO A 2 17.26 -10.99 -2.57
N ASP A 3 18.24 -10.88 -3.48
CA ASP A 3 18.03 -10.90 -4.93
C ASP A 3 17.46 -12.19 -5.50
N GLU A 4 17.85 -13.37 -5.01
CA GLU A 4 17.28 -14.63 -5.51
C GLU A 4 15.81 -14.82 -5.12
N VAL A 5 15.44 -14.34 -3.92
CA VAL A 5 14.06 -14.42 -3.44
C VAL A 5 13.19 -13.45 -4.23
N VAL A 6 13.66 -12.21 -4.41
CA VAL A 6 13.01 -11.21 -5.27
C VAL A 6 12.86 -11.76 -6.69
N ARG A 7 13.90 -12.38 -7.25
CA ARG A 7 13.87 -12.93 -8.62
C ARG A 7 12.88 -14.08 -8.77
N LYS A 8 12.71 -14.93 -7.76
CA LYS A 8 11.68 -15.98 -7.76
C LYS A 8 10.28 -15.40 -7.65
N VAL A 9 10.08 -14.36 -6.82
CA VAL A 9 8.78 -13.68 -6.71
C VAL A 9 8.39 -12.99 -8.02
N LEU A 10 9.36 -12.36 -8.70
CA LEU A 10 9.16 -11.73 -10.01
C LEU A 10 8.82 -12.74 -11.13
N GLN A 11 9.04 -14.04 -10.94
CA GLN A 11 8.61 -15.07 -11.90
C GLN A 11 7.12 -15.41 -11.79
N PHE A 12 6.45 -15.01 -10.72
CA PHE A 12 5.02 -15.29 -10.49
C PHE A 12 4.11 -14.13 -10.89
N ILE A 13 4.66 -12.97 -11.24
CA ILE A 13 3.89 -11.83 -11.73
C ILE A 13 3.91 -11.81 -13.26
N THR A 14 2.76 -11.52 -13.85
CA THR A 14 2.70 -11.27 -15.29
C THR A 14 3.37 -9.94 -15.63
N ARG A 15 3.79 -9.80 -16.90
CA ARG A 15 4.34 -8.54 -17.40
C ARG A 15 3.39 -7.35 -17.18
N GLY A 16 2.07 -7.56 -17.35
CA GLY A 16 1.06 -6.53 -17.12
C GLY A 16 0.93 -6.11 -15.65
N GLU A 17 1.02 -7.06 -14.73
CA GLU A 17 1.03 -6.76 -13.28
C GLU A 17 2.30 -6.02 -12.88
N PHE A 18 3.46 -6.43 -13.41
CA PHE A 18 4.72 -5.71 -13.19
C PHE A 18 4.68 -4.29 -13.75
N GLU A 19 4.25 -4.13 -15.01
CA GLU A 19 4.13 -2.81 -15.66
C GLU A 19 3.10 -1.93 -14.93
N SER A 20 1.99 -2.48 -14.44
CA SER A 20 1.02 -1.76 -13.61
C SER A 20 1.64 -1.26 -12.32
N VAL A 21 2.33 -2.12 -11.57
CA VAL A 21 2.98 -1.75 -10.31
C VAL A 21 4.04 -0.67 -10.55
N VAL A 22 4.93 -0.86 -11.53
CA VAL A 22 5.95 0.14 -11.90
C VAL A 22 5.30 1.47 -12.30
N SER A 23 4.20 1.42 -13.07
CA SER A 23 3.46 2.62 -13.47
C SER A 23 2.78 3.33 -12.30
N ASP A 24 2.31 2.60 -11.30
CA ASP A 24 1.70 3.16 -10.10
C ASP A 24 2.76 3.85 -9.23
N TRP A 25 3.95 3.25 -9.08
CA TRP A 25 5.09 3.88 -8.40
C TRP A 25 5.58 5.14 -9.11
N ASP A 26 5.70 5.11 -10.44
CA ASP A 26 6.05 6.28 -11.24
C ASP A 26 5.00 7.40 -11.11
N ARG A 27 3.71 7.02 -11.07
CA ARG A 27 2.63 7.98 -10.87
C ARG A 27 2.64 8.59 -9.47
N LEU A 28 2.89 7.79 -8.44
CA LEU A 28 3.01 8.27 -7.06
C LEU A 28 4.25 9.16 -6.89
N ARG A 29 5.36 8.85 -7.57
CA ARG A 29 6.54 9.73 -7.67
C ARG A 29 6.22 11.06 -8.35
N ALA A 30 5.53 11.02 -9.49
CA ALA A 30 5.12 12.24 -10.20
C ALA A 30 4.16 13.13 -9.38
N LEU A 31 3.40 12.53 -8.45
CA LEU A 31 2.53 13.23 -7.51
C LEU A 31 3.26 13.69 -6.23
N GLY A 32 4.55 13.37 -6.06
CA GLY A 32 5.33 13.68 -4.87
C GLY A 32 4.95 12.90 -3.62
N ILE A 33 4.26 11.76 -3.77
CA ILE A 33 3.89 10.87 -2.65
C ILE A 33 5.04 9.92 -2.31
N VAL A 34 5.81 9.55 -3.33
CA VAL A 34 7.01 8.73 -3.22
C VAL A 34 8.20 9.57 -3.68
N GLU A 35 9.25 9.59 -2.89
CA GLU A 35 10.51 10.27 -3.20
C GLU A 35 11.36 9.45 -4.19
N ASN A 36 12.38 10.08 -4.75
CA ASN A 36 13.29 9.42 -5.71
C ASN A 36 14.09 8.27 -5.09
N ASP A 37 14.22 8.23 -3.77
CA ASP A 37 14.89 7.17 -3.00
C ASP A 37 13.91 6.08 -2.51
N GLU A 38 12.69 6.05 -3.06
CA GLU A 38 11.59 5.16 -2.70
C GLU A 38 10.99 5.40 -1.29
N THR A 39 11.41 6.46 -0.61
CA THR A 39 10.78 6.89 0.66
C THR A 39 9.37 7.39 0.42
N ILE A 40 8.42 6.98 1.25
CA ILE A 40 7.04 7.49 1.21
C ILE A 40 6.93 8.71 2.14
N ASP A 41 6.36 9.81 1.65
CA ASP A 41 6.00 10.96 2.50
C ASP A 41 4.84 10.57 3.43
N TYR A 42 5.22 10.17 4.65
CA TYR A 42 4.29 9.71 5.67
C TYR A 42 3.28 10.80 6.09
N ASP A 43 3.71 12.05 6.18
CA ASP A 43 2.85 13.17 6.57
C ASP A 43 1.79 13.43 5.50
N LEU A 44 2.17 13.35 4.23
CA LEU A 44 1.24 13.49 3.10
C LEU A 44 0.25 12.32 3.06
N VAL A 45 0.71 11.09 3.25
CA VAL A 45 -0.17 9.91 3.29
C VAL A 45 -1.18 10.02 4.44
N LEU A 46 -0.76 10.46 5.63
CA LEU A 46 -1.67 10.68 6.75
C LEU A 46 -2.70 11.77 6.46
N LYS A 47 -2.31 12.86 5.79
CA LYS A 47 -3.26 13.90 5.34
C LYS A 47 -4.29 13.34 4.35
N ILE A 48 -3.84 12.54 3.37
CA ILE A 48 -4.71 11.89 2.39
C ILE A 48 -5.72 10.98 3.10
N LEU A 49 -5.27 10.14 4.04
CA LEU A 49 -6.14 9.28 4.85
C LEU A 49 -7.12 10.10 5.70
N GLY A 50 -6.65 11.18 6.30
CA GLY A 50 -7.48 12.12 7.06
C GLY A 50 -8.61 12.70 6.22
N LEU A 51 -8.34 13.12 4.99
CA LEU A 51 -9.36 13.59 4.05
C LEU A 51 -10.31 12.46 3.62
N ALA A 52 -9.76 11.30 3.26
CA ALA A 52 -10.51 10.13 2.82
C ALA A 52 -11.51 9.64 3.88
N SER A 53 -11.13 9.70 5.16
CA SER A 53 -11.95 9.28 6.31
C SER A 53 -13.23 10.10 6.49
N ARG A 54 -13.29 11.33 5.93
CA ARG A 54 -14.47 12.20 6.01
C ARG A 54 -15.56 11.82 5.01
N GLY A 55 -15.20 11.12 3.93
CA GLY A 55 -16.13 10.68 2.89
C GLY A 55 -16.70 9.29 3.16
N LYS A 56 -18.03 9.13 3.09
CA LYS A 56 -18.70 7.83 3.38
C LYS A 56 -18.16 6.67 2.53
N PHE A 57 -17.91 6.90 1.24
CA PHE A 57 -17.43 5.85 0.33
C PHE A 57 -15.97 5.48 0.57
N LEU A 58 -15.07 6.47 0.67
CA LEU A 58 -13.64 6.23 0.91
C LEU A 58 -13.40 5.66 2.31
N LYS A 59 -14.12 6.14 3.33
CA LYS A 59 -14.09 5.55 4.66
C LYS A 59 -14.42 4.05 4.62
N ASN A 60 -15.49 3.67 3.92
CA ASN A 60 -15.85 2.26 3.78
C ASN A 60 -14.82 1.45 2.99
N ALA A 61 -14.16 2.06 2.01
CA ALA A 61 -13.07 1.43 1.28
C ALA A 61 -11.86 1.18 2.19
N ILE A 62 -11.45 2.16 2.99
CA ILE A 62 -10.37 2.04 3.99
C ILE A 62 -10.69 0.92 4.99
N LEU A 63 -11.91 0.87 5.53
CA LEU A 63 -12.31 -0.17 6.47
C LEU A 63 -12.25 -1.57 5.85
N ARG A 64 -12.73 -1.74 4.62
CA ARG A 64 -12.63 -3.02 3.92
C ARG A 64 -11.19 -3.43 3.68
N PHE A 65 -10.37 -2.50 3.19
CA PHE A 65 -8.94 -2.72 3.02
C PHE A 65 -8.28 -3.18 4.32
N VAL A 66 -8.55 -2.48 5.42
CA VAL A 66 -7.96 -2.82 6.73
C VAL A 66 -8.37 -4.21 7.21
N ILE A 67 -9.64 -4.57 7.04
CA ILE A 67 -10.16 -5.90 7.41
C ILE A 67 -9.56 -6.99 6.52
N GLN A 68 -9.36 -6.73 5.23
CA GLN A 68 -8.83 -7.70 4.28
C GLN A 68 -7.35 -7.94 4.49
N GLU A 69 -6.55 -6.88 4.61
CA GLU A 69 -5.09 -6.98 4.68
C GLU A 69 -4.57 -7.26 6.10
N PHE A 70 -5.23 -6.75 7.14
CA PHE A 70 -4.73 -6.83 8.52
C PHE A 70 -5.60 -7.71 9.44
N ARG A 71 -6.40 -8.62 8.88
CA ARG A 71 -7.34 -9.44 9.67
C ARG A 71 -6.69 -10.13 10.87
N ASP A 72 -5.54 -10.76 10.64
CA ASP A 72 -4.86 -11.56 11.65
C ASP A 72 -4.17 -10.66 12.69
N ASP A 73 -3.62 -9.52 12.26
CA ASP A 73 -3.09 -8.49 13.17
C ASP A 73 -4.18 -7.88 14.06
N LEU A 74 -5.35 -7.61 13.49
CA LEU A 74 -6.51 -7.11 14.23
C LEU A 74 -6.97 -8.14 15.27
N ARG A 75 -7.07 -9.42 14.88
CA ARG A 75 -7.42 -10.51 15.80
C ARG A 75 -6.44 -10.59 16.96
N ASN A 76 -5.14 -10.56 16.66
CA ASN A 76 -4.09 -10.62 17.69
C ASN A 76 -4.10 -9.42 18.63
N LYS A 77 -4.38 -8.21 18.12
CA LYS A 77 -4.52 -7.02 18.96
C LYS A 77 -5.77 -7.08 19.83
N LEU A 78 -6.92 -7.48 19.29
CA LEU A 78 -8.19 -7.58 20.02
C LEU A 78 -8.17 -8.64 21.14
N HIS A 79 -7.34 -9.68 21.03
CA HIS A 79 -7.14 -10.66 22.09
C HIS A 79 -6.23 -10.17 23.24
N ARG A 80 -5.53 -9.04 23.07
CA ARG A 80 -4.63 -8.45 24.06
C ARG A 80 -5.24 -7.30 24.86
N TYR A 81 -6.48 -6.92 24.55
CA TYR A 81 -7.30 -5.98 25.32
C TYR A 81 -8.39 -6.74 26.07
#